data_AF-A0A9D5VJ06-F1
#
_entry.id   AF-A0A9D5VJ06-F1
#
_cell.length_a   1.000
_cell.length_b   1.000
_cell.length_c   1.000
_cell.angle_alpha   90.00
_cell.angle_beta   90.00
_cell.angle_gamma   90.00
#
_symmetry.space_group_name_H-M   'P 1'
#
loop_
_entity.id
_entity.type
_entity.pdbx_description
1 polymer ?
#
loop_
_entity_poly.entity_id
_entity_poly.type
_entity_poly.pdbx_seq_one_letter_code
_entity_poly.pdbx_strand_id
1 'polypeptide(L)'
;MRRSKWSMVIFALAALAILVAVTSCAPTIYFVDRQTLMESEAAADWPEFEASAESRLLHKGPSTLAPQKESMKGKKFNRLLNGDLMESGTK
;
A
#
# COMPACT_ATOMS: atom_id res chain seq x y z
N MET A 1 12.96 20.67 57.05
CA MET A 1 11.62 20.74 56.41
C MET A 1 11.59 20.75 54.87
N ARG A 2 12.68 21.09 54.12
CA ARG A 2 12.63 21.13 52.63
C ARG A 2 12.55 19.76 51.94
N ARG A 3 13.15 18.69 52.48
CA ARG A 3 13.18 17.36 51.82
C ARG A 3 11.80 16.68 51.69
N SER A 4 10.90 16.91 52.65
CA SER A 4 9.55 16.30 52.66
C SER A 4 8.63 16.81 51.55
N LYS A 5 8.77 18.09 51.15
CA LYS A 5 7.96 18.68 50.08
C LYS A 5 8.26 18.06 48.70
N TRP A 6 9.51 17.67 48.47
CA TRP A 6 9.92 17.00 47.23
C TRP A 6 9.40 15.57 47.15
N SER A 7 9.42 14.85 48.27
CA SER A 7 8.81 13.51 48.33
C SER A 7 7.32 13.53 48.02
N MET A 8 6.56 14.48 48.56
CA MET A 8 5.12 14.61 48.24
C MET A 8 4.86 14.93 46.77
N VAL A 9 5.67 15.80 46.16
CA VAL A 9 5.53 16.12 44.73
C VAL A 9 5.84 14.91 43.85
N ILE A 10 6.87 14.12 44.20
CA ILE A 10 7.21 12.89 43.48
C ILE A 10 6.08 11.85 43.61
N PHE A 11 5.50 11.69 44.81
CA PHE A 11 4.36 10.79 45.01
C PHE A 11 3.12 11.26 44.23
N ALA A 12 2.85 12.57 44.18
CA ALA A 12 1.75 13.13 43.40
C ALA A 12 1.93 12.92 41.89
N LEU A 13 3.15 13.11 41.38
CA LEU A 13 3.48 12.87 39.97
C LEU A 13 3.39 11.38 39.61
N ALA A 14 3.85 10.49 40.49
CA ALA A 14 3.73 9.06 40.30
C ALA A 14 2.26 8.61 40.28
N ALA A 15 1.43 9.13 41.19
CA ALA A 15 0.00 8.84 41.21
C ALA A 15 -0.71 9.33 39.93
N LEU A 16 -0.34 10.52 39.43
CA LEU A 16 -0.89 11.06 38.18
C LEU A 16 -0.48 10.22 36.97
N ALA A 17 0.77 9.75 36.91
CA ALA A 17 1.25 8.89 35.84
C ALA A 17 0.51 7.53 35.79
N ILE A 18 0.25 6.95 36.96
CA ILE A 18 -0.51 5.69 37.08
C ILE A 18 -1.96 5.90 36.62
N LEU A 19 -2.59 7.01 36.99
CA LEU A 19 -3.96 7.32 36.57
C LEU A 19 -4.06 7.42 35.04
N VAL A 20 -3.13 8.14 34.40
CA VAL A 20 -3.10 8.29 32.94
C VAL A 20 -2.89 6.94 32.25
N ALA A 21 -1.97 6.12 32.75
CA ALA A 21 -1.69 4.79 32.19
C ALA A 21 -2.88 3.82 32.29
N VAL A 22 -3.66 3.91 33.37
CA VAL A 22 -4.89 3.11 33.52
C VAL A 22 -5.99 3.59 32.57
N THR A 23 -6.11 4.90 32.34
CA THR A 23 -7.11 5.44 31.41
C THR A 23 -6.74 5.27 29.92
N SER A 24 -5.45 5.12 29.58
CA SER A 24 -5.01 4.86 28.20
C SER A 24 -5.15 3.39 27.77
N CYS A 25 -5.46 2.49 28.71
CA CYS A 25 -5.68 1.07 28.45
C CYS A 25 -7.18 0.75 28.36
N ALA A 26 -7.99 1.66 27.84
CA ALA A 26 -9.37 1.36 27.48
C ALA A 26 -9.36 0.65 26.12
N PRO A 27 -9.89 -0.58 26.01
CA PRO A 27 -10.02 -1.23 24.71
C PRO A 27 -10.97 -0.40 23.84
N THR A 28 -10.49 0.03 22.68
CA THR A 28 -11.35 0.67 21.68
C THR A 28 -12.26 -0.38 21.08
N ILE A 29 -13.52 -0.41 21.54
CA ILE A 29 -14.54 -1.33 21.01
C ILE A 29 -15.10 -0.70 19.75
N TYR A 30 -14.77 -1.28 18.60
CA TYR A 30 -15.37 -0.90 17.32
C TYR A 30 -16.62 -1.74 17.08
N PHE A 31 -17.76 -1.06 16.94
CA PHE A 31 -18.96 -1.69 16.40
C PHE A 31 -18.93 -1.55 14.88
N VAL A 32 -18.62 -2.64 14.20
CA VAL A 32 -18.60 -2.69 12.74
C VAL A 32 -19.96 -3.20 12.27
N ASP A 33 -20.78 -2.32 11.74
CA ASP A 33 -22.03 -2.68 11.09
C ASP A 33 -21.76 -3.15 9.65
N ARG A 34 -22.59 -4.06 9.14
CA ARG A 34 -22.49 -4.59 7.77
C ARG A 34 -22.62 -3.49 6.72
N GLN A 35 -23.40 -2.44 7.01
CA GLN A 35 -23.51 -1.28 6.12
C GLN A 35 -22.17 -0.53 6.01
N THR A 36 -21.47 -0.32 7.12
CA THR A 36 -20.15 0.33 7.13
C THR A 36 -19.07 -0.51 6.41
N LEU A 37 -19.14 -1.85 6.51
CA LEU A 37 -18.26 -2.72 5.74
C LEU A 37 -18.49 -2.56 4.24
N MET A 38 -19.75 -2.58 3.80
CA MET A 38 -20.07 -2.42 2.38
C MET A 38 -19.66 -1.05 1.83
N GLU A 39 -19.80 0.02 2.61
CA GLU A 39 -19.29 1.34 2.24
C GLU A 39 -17.77 1.35 2.12
N SER A 40 -17.04 0.69 3.03
CA SER A 40 -15.58 0.59 2.96
C SER A 40 -15.09 -0.25 1.77
N GLU A 41 -15.80 -1.33 1.43
CA GLU A 41 -15.48 -2.16 0.26
C GLU A 41 -15.82 -1.43 -1.06
N ALA A 42 -16.90 -0.65 -1.08
CA ALA A 42 -17.32 0.15 -2.23
C ALA A 42 -16.45 1.40 -2.42
N ALA A 43 -15.82 1.91 -1.37
CA ALA A 43 -14.91 3.06 -1.44
C ALA A 43 -13.64 2.76 -2.24
N ALA A 44 -13.36 1.49 -2.56
CA ALA A 44 -12.20 1.06 -3.33
C ALA A 44 -10.85 1.55 -2.78
N ASP A 45 -10.79 1.89 -1.50
CA ASP A 45 -9.55 2.25 -0.81
C ASP A 45 -8.86 0.96 -0.35
N TRP A 46 -7.72 0.65 -0.99
CA TRP A 46 -6.89 -0.50 -0.66
C TRP A 46 -5.52 -0.04 -0.14
N PRO A 47 -5.44 0.55 1.07
CA PRO A 47 -4.24 1.22 1.55
C PRO A 47 -3.03 0.28 1.68
N GLU A 48 -3.25 -1.00 2.02
CA GLU A 48 -2.17 -1.99 2.09
C GLU A 48 -1.64 -2.35 0.70
N PHE A 49 -2.53 -2.47 -0.29
CA PHE A 49 -2.14 -2.72 -1.68
C PHE A 49 -1.37 -1.53 -2.23
N GLU A 50 -1.84 -0.31 -1.99
CA GLU A 50 -1.21 0.93 -2.43
C GLU A 50 0.20 1.08 -1.83
N ALA A 51 0.35 0.91 -0.51
CA ALA A 51 1.66 0.93 0.14
C ALA A 51 2.63 -0.15 -0.42
N SER A 52 2.10 -1.34 -0.73
CA SER A 52 2.90 -2.41 -1.35
C SER A 52 3.26 -2.13 -2.81
N ALA A 53 2.40 -1.43 -3.54
CA ALA A 53 2.62 -1.04 -4.93
C ALA A 53 3.61 0.12 -5.02
N GLU A 54 3.45 1.15 -4.20
CA GLU A 54 4.35 2.30 -4.12
C GLU A 54 5.78 1.87 -3.78
N SER A 55 5.97 1.04 -2.76
CA SER A 55 7.30 0.53 -2.40
C SER A 55 7.98 -0.26 -3.52
N ARG A 56 7.21 -0.95 -4.38
CA ARG A 56 7.74 -1.69 -5.54
C ARG A 56 7.99 -0.82 -6.75
N LEU A 57 7.14 0.19 -6.99
CA LEU A 57 7.19 1.05 -8.16
C LEU A 57 8.20 2.19 -7.98
N LEU A 58 8.34 2.75 -6.78
CA LEU A 58 9.29 3.83 -6.49
C LEU A 58 10.75 3.36 -6.51
N HIS A 59 11.02 2.07 -6.37
CA HIS A 59 12.38 1.51 -6.31
C HIS A 59 12.84 0.84 -7.61
N LYS A 60 11.94 0.66 -8.58
CA LYS A 60 12.27 0.19 -9.93
C LYS A 60 12.07 1.33 -10.93
N GLY A 61 13.17 2.01 -11.26
CA GLY A 61 13.22 2.85 -12.45
C GLY A 61 12.83 2.05 -13.71
N PRO A 62 12.51 2.73 -14.83
CA PRO A 62 12.12 2.06 -16.06
C PRO A 62 13.18 1.04 -16.45
N SER A 63 12.81 -0.24 -16.36
CA SER A 63 13.65 -1.34 -16.82
C SER A 63 13.91 -1.11 -18.30
N THR A 64 15.18 -1.00 -18.69
CA THR A 64 15.55 -0.92 -20.10
C THR A 64 14.89 -2.09 -20.80
N LEU A 65 13.99 -1.81 -21.75
CA LEU A 65 13.33 -2.84 -22.53
C LEU A 65 14.44 -3.70 -23.15
N ALA A 66 14.49 -4.98 -22.76
CA ALA A 66 15.45 -5.89 -23.34
C ALA A 66 15.26 -5.84 -24.86
N PRO A 67 16.33 -5.70 -25.66
CA PRO A 67 16.21 -5.69 -27.11
C PRO A 67 15.52 -6.99 -27.49
N GLN A 68 14.27 -6.88 -27.93
CA GLN A 68 13.45 -8.03 -28.28
C GLN A 68 14.19 -8.72 -29.41
N LYS A 69 14.75 -9.91 -29.14
CA LYS A 69 15.36 -10.74 -30.18
C LYS A 69 14.22 -11.10 -31.11
N GLU A 70 14.10 -10.36 -32.21
CA GLU A 70 12.98 -10.50 -33.14
C GLU A 70 12.99 -11.93 -33.68
N SER A 71 12.15 -12.77 -33.07
CA SER A 71 11.89 -14.10 -33.58
C SER A 71 11.32 -13.92 -34.99
N MET A 72 11.87 -14.65 -35.96
CA MET A 72 11.41 -14.66 -37.35
C MET A 72 9.88 -14.88 -37.46
N LYS A 73 9.28 -15.58 -36.48
CA LYS A 73 7.83 -15.77 -36.38
C LYS A 73 7.07 -14.48 -36.06
N GLY A 74 7.62 -13.62 -35.19
CA GLY A 74 7.02 -12.31 -34.85
C GLY A 74 7.04 -11.32 -36.01
N LYS A 75 8.14 -11.30 -36.79
CA LYS A 75 8.22 -10.50 -38.03
C LYS A 75 7.17 -10.94 -39.06
N LYS A 76 7.02 -12.24 -39.25
CA LYS A 76 6.01 -12.79 -40.16
C LYS A 76 4.61 -12.38 -39.73
N PHE A 77 4.28 -12.52 -38.43
CA PHE A 77 2.97 -12.15 -37.90
C PHE A 77 2.67 -10.65 -38.01
N ASN A 78 3.65 -9.79 -37.71
CA ASN A 78 3.50 -8.35 -37.88
C ASN A 78 3.29 -7.98 -39.37
N ARG A 79 3.98 -8.67 -40.28
CA ARG A 79 3.79 -8.52 -41.73
C ARG A 79 2.42 -9.00 -42.22
N LEU A 80 1.83 -10.04 -41.60
CA LEU A 80 0.44 -10.45 -41.88
C LEU A 80 -0.56 -9.37 -41.45
N LEU A 81 -0.37 -8.79 -40.26
CA LEU A 81 -1.25 -7.77 -39.71
C LEU A 81 -1.19 -6.46 -40.49
N ASN A 82 -0.02 -6.11 -41.04
CA ASN A 82 0.17 -4.91 -41.85
C ASN A 82 -0.26 -5.08 -43.32
N GLY A 83 -0.90 -6.19 -43.68
CA GLY A 83 -1.56 -6.36 -44.98
C GLY A 83 -0.64 -6.72 -46.16
N ASP A 84 0.62 -7.06 -45.89
CA ASP A 84 1.70 -7.22 -46.87
C ASP A 84 1.61 -8.52 -47.72
N LEU A 85 0.48 -9.23 -47.69
CA LEU A 85 0.29 -10.53 -48.36
C LEU A 85 -0.45 -10.48 -49.70
N MET A 86 -0.82 -9.30 -50.20
CA MET A 86 -1.62 -9.22 -51.44
C MET A 86 -0.78 -9.35 -52.73
N GLU A 87 0.54 -9.49 -52.67
CA GLU A 87 1.42 -9.43 -53.86
C GLU A 87 2.16 -10.75 -54.20
N SER A 88 1.59 -11.92 -53.90
CA SER A 88 2.15 -13.18 -54.45
C SER A 88 1.09 -14.17 -54.95
N GLY A 89 -0.04 -13.65 -55.42
CA GLY A 89 -1.16 -14.44 -55.95
C GLY A 89 -1.51 -14.14 -57.41
N THR A 90 -0.60 -13.59 -58.21
CA THR A 90 -0.79 -13.44 -59.66
C THR A 90 0.49 -13.76 -60.43
N LYS A 91 0.70 -15.06 -60.70
CA LYS A 91 0.99 -15.66 -62.01
C LYS A 91 1.39 -17.11 -61.87
#